data_AF-A0A2E1M0E5-F1
#
_entry.id   AF-A0A2E1M0E5-F1
#
_cell.length_a   1.000
_cell.length_b   1.000
_cell.length_c   1.000
_cell.angle_alpha   90.00
_cell.angle_beta   90.00
_cell.angle_gamma   90.00
#
_symmetry.space_group_name_H-M   'P 1'
#
loop_
_entity.id
_entity.type
_entity.pdbx_description
1 polymer ?
#
loop_
_entity_poly.entity_id
_entity_poly.type
_entity_poly.pdbx_seq_one_letter_code
_entity_poly.pdbx_strand_id
1 'polypeptide(L)'
;MPLPTLASIIKFPTITLSVAIALLLCQASAYGQLNDSERAMVAFIDATNAAAEAELIENVNINSGTMNFAGVRAVADHMMPMFEAIGFDARWEDGAAFGRAGHLVAALSGAVVPAPYCEAGPSTNSTTSPWGMKVRSTLYSASP
;
A
#
# COMPACT_ATOMS: atom_id res chain seq x y z
N MET A 1 -17.33 8.11 76.87
CA MET A 1 -16.73 7.42 75.71
C MET A 1 -17.47 7.89 74.46
N PRO A 2 -16.89 8.70 73.56
CA PRO A 2 -17.52 9.04 72.28
C PRO A 2 -17.07 8.05 71.21
N LEU A 3 -18.02 7.45 70.48
CA LEU A 3 -17.76 6.64 69.30
C LEU A 3 -17.27 7.54 68.15
N PRO A 4 -16.22 7.16 67.40
CA PRO A 4 -15.82 7.90 66.22
C PRO A 4 -16.84 7.73 65.09
N THR A 5 -17.21 8.84 64.47
CA THR A 5 -18.19 8.98 63.40
C THR A 5 -17.72 8.33 62.09
N LEU A 6 -18.61 7.57 61.46
CA LEU A 6 -18.44 6.79 60.21
C LEU A 6 -17.97 7.60 58.97
N ALA A 7 -17.90 8.94 59.06
CA ALA A 7 -17.60 9.83 57.94
C ALA A 7 -16.14 9.79 57.45
N SER A 8 -15.21 9.23 58.24
CA SER A 8 -13.77 9.24 57.90
C SER A 8 -13.32 8.06 57.01
N ILE A 9 -14.10 6.98 56.94
CA ILE A 9 -13.71 5.73 56.27
C ILE A 9 -14.00 5.76 54.75
N ILE A 10 -14.90 6.64 54.28
CA ILE A 10 -15.38 6.68 52.88
C ILE A 10 -14.51 7.55 51.96
N LYS A 11 -13.65 8.42 52.52
CA LYS A 11 -12.79 9.35 51.75
C LYS A 11 -11.50 8.73 51.20
N PHE A 12 -11.05 7.60 51.74
CA PHE A 12 -9.82 6.92 51.31
C PHE A 12 -9.96 6.06 50.04
N PRO A 13 -11.03 5.26 49.82
CA PRO A 13 -11.12 4.43 48.61
C PRO A 13 -11.45 5.22 47.35
N THR A 14 -12.09 6.40 47.49
CA THR A 14 -12.48 7.27 46.37
C THR A 14 -11.29 7.99 45.73
N ILE A 15 -10.29 8.39 46.51
CA ILE A 15 -9.06 9.00 45.99
C ILE A 15 -8.24 7.94 45.23
N THR A 16 -8.10 6.73 45.78
CA THR A 16 -7.39 5.62 45.12
C THR A 16 -8.10 5.17 43.84
N LEU A 17 -9.44 5.16 43.82
CA LEU A 17 -10.22 4.85 42.62
C LEU A 17 -10.09 5.92 41.53
N SER A 18 -10.11 7.21 41.91
CA SER A 18 -9.89 8.32 40.97
C SER A 18 -8.48 8.33 40.37
N VAL A 19 -7.46 8.00 41.16
CA VAL A 19 -6.07 7.88 40.67
C VAL A 19 -5.91 6.67 39.74
N ALA A 20 -6.56 5.54 40.05
CA ALA A 20 -6.56 4.36 39.19
C ALA A 20 -7.26 4.62 37.85
N ILE A 21 -8.37 5.38 37.84
CA ILE A 21 -9.08 5.78 36.61
C ILE A 21 -8.23 6.76 35.79
N ALA A 22 -7.56 7.72 36.42
CA ALA A 22 -6.66 8.65 35.74
C ALA A 22 -5.45 7.94 35.10
N LEU A 23 -4.89 6.93 35.78
CA LEU A 23 -3.82 6.08 35.24
C LEU A 23 -4.31 5.24 34.05
N LEU A 24 -5.55 4.73 34.08
CA LEU A 24 -6.14 3.99 32.96
C LEU A 24 -6.35 4.87 31.72
N LEU A 25 -6.78 6.12 31.91
CA LEU A 25 -7.01 7.09 30.83
C LEU A 25 -5.70 7.58 30.18
N CYS A 26 -4.59 7.58 30.92
CA CYS A 26 -3.27 7.99 30.42
C CYS A 26 -2.68 6.97 29.41
N GLN A 27 -3.07 5.69 29.48
CA GLN A 27 -2.56 4.64 28.57
C GLN A 27 -3.22 4.64 27.18
N ALA A 28 -4.29 5.42 26.97
CA ALA A 28 -5.04 5.44 25.73
C ALA A 28 -4.36 6.23 24.60
N SER A 29 -3.37 7.07 24.91
CA SER A 29 -2.69 7.96 23.95
C SER A 29 -1.52 7.31 23.20
N ALA A 30 -1.15 6.07 23.53
CA ALA A 30 -0.03 5.36 22.91
C ALA A 30 -0.38 4.66 21.58
N TYR A 31 -1.67 4.47 21.27
CA TYR A 31 -2.13 3.68 20.11
C TYR A 31 -2.29 4.47 18.80
N GLY A 32 -1.92 5.74 18.78
CA GLY A 32 -2.05 6.62 17.60
C GLY A 32 -0.83 7.46 17.26
N GLN A 33 0.32 7.18 17.87
CA GLN A 33 1.56 7.89 17.53
C GLN A 33 2.20 7.25 16.30
N LEU A 34 2.60 8.10 15.35
CA LEU A 34 3.39 7.66 14.20
C LEU A 34 4.67 6.98 14.67
N ASN A 35 5.07 5.90 14.02
CA ASN A 35 6.40 5.33 14.21
C ASN A 35 7.45 6.19 13.48
N ASP A 36 8.74 5.87 13.67
CA ASP A 36 9.83 6.65 13.07
C ASP A 36 9.80 6.65 11.54
N SER A 37 9.45 5.51 10.93
CA SER A 37 9.31 5.37 9.47
C SER A 37 8.18 6.24 8.93
N GLU A 38 7.03 6.24 9.58
CA GLU A 38 5.88 7.07 9.20
C GLU A 38 6.18 8.56 9.35
N ARG A 39 6.84 8.98 10.43
CA ARG A 39 7.30 10.37 10.58
C ARG A 39 8.27 10.77 9.47
N ALA A 40 9.19 9.88 9.09
CA ALA A 40 10.13 10.14 8.00
C ALA A 40 9.41 10.28 6.65
N MET A 41 8.38 9.46 6.40
CA MET A 41 7.54 9.58 5.21
C MET A 41 6.78 10.92 5.17
N VAL A 42 6.17 11.32 6.29
CA VAL A 42 5.47 12.62 6.38
C VAL A 42 6.43 13.77 6.12
N ALA A 43 7.60 13.77 6.76
CA ALA A 43 8.60 14.82 6.56
C ALA A 43 9.10 14.89 5.11
N PHE A 44 9.25 13.73 4.43
CA PHE A 44 9.60 13.68 3.01
C PHE A 44 8.47 14.24 2.12
N ILE A 45 7.22 13.87 2.39
CA ILE A 45 6.06 14.38 1.65
C ILE A 45 5.98 15.91 1.80
N ASP A 46 6.07 16.42 3.02
CA ASP A 46 6.02 17.86 3.29
C ASP A 46 7.15 18.62 2.58
N ALA A 47 8.35 18.05 2.57
CA ALA A 47 9.51 18.65 1.88
C ALA A 47 9.40 18.63 0.36
N THR A 48 8.65 17.67 -0.22
CA THR A 48 8.55 17.46 -1.68
C THR A 48 7.26 18.01 -2.28
N ASN A 49 6.31 18.48 -1.46
CA ASN A 49 4.97 18.87 -1.90
C ASN A 49 4.98 19.93 -3.03
N ALA A 50 5.81 20.96 -2.93
CA ALA A 50 5.90 22.00 -3.97
C ALA A 50 6.37 21.45 -5.33
N ALA A 51 7.26 20.45 -5.33
CA ALA A 51 7.69 19.79 -6.55
C ALA A 51 6.56 18.93 -7.14
N ALA A 52 5.85 18.16 -6.30
CA ALA A 52 4.70 17.36 -6.72
C ALA A 52 3.56 18.22 -7.32
N GLU A 53 3.33 19.41 -6.76
CA GLU A 53 2.37 20.38 -7.31
C GLU A 53 2.79 20.86 -8.71
N ALA A 54 4.07 21.18 -8.91
CA ALA A 54 4.58 21.61 -10.21
C ALA A 54 4.44 20.51 -11.28
N GLU A 55 4.78 19.26 -10.94
CA GLU A 55 4.60 18.11 -11.83
C GLU A 55 3.12 17.88 -12.18
N LEU A 56 2.22 18.04 -11.20
CA LEU A 56 0.78 17.91 -11.46
C LEU A 56 0.28 18.99 -12.41
N ILE A 57 0.77 20.23 -12.27
CA ILE A 57 0.43 21.33 -13.18
C ILE A 57 0.90 21.01 -14.59
N GLU A 58 2.14 20.52 -14.76
CA GLU A 58 2.65 20.14 -16.08
C GLU A 58 1.80 19.03 -16.71
N ASN A 59 1.56 17.94 -15.97
CA ASN A 59 0.81 16.80 -16.45
C ASN A 59 -0.64 17.15 -16.84
N VAL A 60 -1.33 17.98 -16.05
CA VAL A 60 -2.72 18.41 -16.35
C VAL A 60 -2.80 19.31 -17.58
N ASN A 61 -1.75 20.07 -17.87
CA ASN A 61 -1.70 20.92 -19.07
C ASN A 61 -1.51 20.09 -20.37
N ILE A 62 -1.17 18.81 -20.26
CA ILE A 62 -1.14 17.90 -21.40
C ILE A 62 -2.58 17.45 -21.71
N ASN A 63 -3.15 17.96 -22.81
CA ASN A 63 -4.48 17.52 -23.23
C ASN A 63 -4.44 16.03 -23.65
N SER A 64 -5.05 15.15 -22.86
CA SER A 64 -5.10 13.70 -23.09
C SER A 64 -6.54 13.15 -23.15
N GLY A 65 -7.45 13.84 -23.84
CA GLY A 65 -8.84 13.38 -23.99
C GLY A 65 -8.96 12.00 -24.68
N THR A 66 -10.09 11.30 -24.51
CA THR A 66 -10.34 9.90 -24.94
C THR A 66 -10.03 9.59 -26.43
N MET A 67 -10.01 10.59 -27.30
CA MET A 67 -9.66 10.45 -28.73
C MET A 67 -8.35 11.16 -29.11
N ASN A 68 -7.65 11.78 -28.16
CA ASN A 68 -6.36 12.41 -28.39
C ASN A 68 -5.23 11.41 -28.11
N PHE A 69 -4.99 10.51 -29.07
CA PHE A 69 -3.95 9.48 -28.94
C PHE A 69 -2.54 10.08 -28.79
N ALA A 70 -2.28 11.21 -29.46
CA ALA A 70 -1.02 11.94 -29.33
C ALA A 70 -0.86 12.52 -27.91
N GLY A 71 -1.95 13.01 -27.31
CA GLY A 71 -2.00 13.50 -25.95
C GLY A 71 -1.75 12.41 -24.90
N VAL A 72 -2.39 11.24 -25.06
CA VAL A 72 -2.13 10.08 -24.18
C VAL A 72 -0.68 9.62 -24.28
N ARG A 73 -0.10 9.67 -25.49
CA ARG A 73 1.32 9.37 -25.69
C ARG A 73 2.23 10.41 -25.03
N ALA A 74 1.89 11.70 -25.13
CA ALA A 74 2.65 12.77 -24.50
C ALA A 74 2.67 12.65 -22.96
N VAL A 75 1.55 12.28 -22.34
CA VAL A 75 1.50 11.97 -20.89
C VAL A 75 2.44 10.82 -20.56
N ALA A 76 2.43 9.76 -21.38
CA ALA A 76 3.32 8.62 -21.16
C ALA A 76 4.80 8.99 -21.30
N ASP A 77 5.17 9.76 -22.33
CA ASP A 77 6.55 10.21 -22.54
C ASP A 77 7.02 11.15 -21.41
N HIS A 78 6.12 11.93 -20.80
CA HIS A 78 6.39 12.76 -19.62
C HIS A 78 6.56 11.92 -18.35
N MET A 79 5.72 10.89 -18.13
CA MET A 79 5.76 10.07 -16.91
C MET A 79 6.82 8.96 -16.90
N MET A 80 7.17 8.42 -18.07
CA MET A 80 8.14 7.35 -18.23
C MET A 80 9.49 7.64 -17.54
N PRO A 81 10.16 8.79 -17.73
CA PRO A 81 11.43 9.08 -17.05
C PRO A 81 11.29 9.18 -15.53
N MET A 82 10.13 9.63 -15.02
CA MET A 82 9.88 9.68 -13.57
C MET A 82 9.84 8.28 -12.96
N PHE A 83 9.19 7.32 -13.65
CA PHE A 83 9.17 5.92 -13.23
C PHE A 83 10.56 5.27 -13.33
N GLU A 84 11.30 5.54 -14.40
CA GLU A 84 12.67 5.05 -14.56
C GLU A 84 13.60 5.59 -13.46
N ALA A 85 13.45 6.86 -13.08
CA ALA A 85 14.26 7.49 -12.03
C ALA A 85 14.08 6.83 -10.65
N ILE A 86 12.90 6.27 -10.37
CA ILE A 86 12.62 5.51 -9.14
C ILE A 86 12.85 4.00 -9.30
N GLY A 87 13.41 3.56 -10.42
CA GLY A 87 13.87 2.18 -10.64
C GLY A 87 12.85 1.22 -11.27
N PHE A 88 11.79 1.73 -11.89
CA PHE A 88 10.86 0.90 -12.66
C PHE A 88 11.38 0.67 -14.08
N ASP A 89 11.08 -0.50 -14.64
CA ASP A 89 11.20 -0.77 -16.07
C ASP A 89 9.93 -0.28 -16.77
N ALA A 90 10.02 0.87 -17.43
CA ALA A 90 8.89 1.53 -18.08
C ALA A 90 8.93 1.29 -19.60
N ARG A 91 7.77 0.93 -20.17
CA ARG A 91 7.62 0.64 -21.60
C ARG A 91 6.27 1.06 -22.13
N TRP A 92 6.24 1.50 -23.38
CA TRP A 92 5.01 1.84 -24.08
C TRP A 92 4.48 0.63 -24.86
N GLU A 93 3.22 0.24 -24.63
CA GLU A 93 2.50 -0.72 -25.44
C GLU A 93 1.57 -0.01 -26.42
N ASP A 94 1.76 -0.24 -27.72
CA ASP A 94 0.94 0.40 -28.75
C ASP A 94 -0.48 -0.20 -28.84
N GLY A 95 -1.47 0.67 -28.86
CA GLY A 95 -2.89 0.33 -28.97
C GLY A 95 -3.47 0.46 -30.38
N ALA A 96 -2.64 0.83 -31.37
CA ALA A 96 -3.07 1.06 -32.75
C ALA A 96 -3.79 -0.16 -33.36
N ALA A 97 -3.36 -1.38 -33.02
CA ALA A 97 -3.94 -2.63 -33.54
C ALA A 97 -5.43 -2.82 -33.21
N PHE A 98 -5.93 -2.18 -32.15
CA PHE A 98 -7.34 -2.25 -31.73
C PHE A 98 -8.02 -0.86 -31.73
N GLY A 99 -7.42 0.12 -32.41
CA GLY A 99 -8.00 1.45 -32.60
C GLY A 99 -8.13 2.28 -31.33
N ARG A 100 -7.22 2.12 -30.37
CA ARG A 100 -7.20 2.88 -29.11
C ARG A 100 -5.83 3.52 -28.86
N ALA A 101 -5.76 4.36 -27.84
CA ALA A 101 -4.50 4.80 -27.27
C ALA A 101 -3.71 3.58 -26.76
N GLY A 102 -2.38 3.67 -26.84
CA GLY A 102 -1.49 2.74 -26.15
C GLY A 102 -1.50 2.94 -24.63
N HIS A 103 -0.71 2.14 -23.93
CA HIS A 103 -0.60 2.15 -22.47
C HIS A 103 0.86 2.24 -22.04
N LEU A 104 1.13 3.04 -21.00
CA LEU A 104 2.41 3.03 -20.30
C LEU A 104 2.38 1.92 -19.24
N VAL A 105 3.32 0.97 -19.34
CA VAL A 105 3.51 -0.09 -18.37
C VAL A 105 4.82 0.17 -17.63
N ALA A 106 4.75 0.36 -16.32
CA ALA A 106 5.91 0.47 -15.45
C ALA A 106 5.95 -0.74 -14.50
N ALA A 107 6.99 -1.56 -14.60
CA ALA A 107 7.16 -2.77 -13.79
C ALA A 107 8.31 -2.59 -12.79
N LEU A 108 8.04 -2.83 -11.51
CA LEU A 108 9.07 -2.92 -10.47
C LEU A 108 9.19 -4.38 -10.03
N SER A 109 10.39 -4.95 -10.18
CA SER A 109 10.67 -6.29 -9.68
C SER A 109 10.84 -6.23 -8.17
N GLY A 110 9.74 -6.35 -7.43
CA GLY A 110 9.76 -6.43 -5.97
C GLY A 110 10.39 -7.73 -5.46
N ALA A 111 10.87 -7.73 -4.22
CA ALA A 111 11.12 -8.98 -3.51
C ALA A 111 9.80 -9.78 -3.42
N VAL A 112 9.87 -11.10 -3.62
CA VAL A 112 8.73 -12.00 -3.44
C VAL A 112 8.09 -11.71 -2.09
N VAL A 113 6.89 -11.14 -2.09
CA VAL A 113 6.03 -11.14 -0.92
C VAL A 113 5.65 -12.61 -0.73
N PRO A 114 6.04 -13.30 0.36
CA PRO A 114 5.48 -14.60 0.65
C PRO A 114 4.00 -14.36 0.90
N ALA A 115 3.18 -14.61 -0.11
CA ALA A 115 1.81 -14.21 -0.07
C ALA A 115 1.02 -15.20 0.80
N PRO A 116 0.38 -14.77 1.90
CA PRO A 116 -0.70 -15.55 2.47
C PRO A 116 -2.02 -15.39 1.69
N TYR A 117 -2.02 -14.64 0.57
CA TYR A 117 -3.22 -14.39 -0.27
C TYR A 117 -3.01 -14.55 -1.78
N CYS A 118 -1.83 -14.98 -2.24
CA CYS A 118 -1.74 -15.57 -3.57
C CYS A 118 -1.96 -17.06 -3.34
N GLU A 119 -3.20 -17.53 -3.49
CA GLU A 119 -3.37 -18.95 -3.77
C GLU A 119 -2.49 -19.25 -4.98
N ALA A 120 -1.41 -20.00 -4.75
CA ALA A 120 -0.65 -20.57 -5.83
C ALA A 120 -1.65 -21.42 -6.62
N GLY A 121 -2.11 -20.89 -7.75
CA GLY A 121 -2.90 -21.65 -8.71
C GLY A 121 -2.18 -22.96 -8.98
N PRO A 122 -2.92 -24.06 -9.21
CA PRO A 122 -2.34 -25.39 -9.19
C PRO A 122 -1.15 -25.47 -10.14
N SER A 123 0.01 -25.85 -9.61
CA SER A 123 1.20 -26.03 -10.43
C SER A 123 0.93 -27.14 -11.45
N THR A 124 0.82 -26.78 -12.72
CA THR A 124 0.65 -27.78 -13.79
C THR A 124 2.02 -28.21 -14.24
N ASN A 125 2.41 -29.45 -13.94
CA ASN A 125 3.56 -30.06 -14.60
C ASN A 125 3.08 -30.77 -15.87
N SER A 126 3.77 -30.55 -16.99
CA SER A 126 3.47 -31.22 -18.25
C SER A 126 4.61 -32.16 -18.60
N THR A 127 4.37 -33.46 -18.49
CA THR A 127 5.32 -34.49 -18.93
C THR A 127 4.90 -34.94 -20.34
N THR A 128 5.86 -34.95 -21.26
CA THR A 128 5.64 -35.45 -22.61
C THR A 128 5.94 -36.95 -22.61
N SER A 129 4.97 -37.76 -23.03
CA SER A 129 5.16 -39.21 -23.12
C SER A 129 6.12 -39.56 -24.27
N PRO A 130 6.70 -40.78 -24.29
CA PRO A 130 7.60 -41.24 -25.37
C PRO A 130 6.95 -41.23 -26.76
N TRP A 131 5.62 -41.12 -26.82
CA TRP A 131 4.81 -41.06 -28.03
C TRP A 131 4.30 -39.64 -28.36
N GLY A 132 4.88 -38.61 -27.74
CA GLY A 132 4.62 -37.21 -28.08
C GLY A 132 3.30 -36.62 -27.54
N MET A 133 2.56 -37.35 -26.70
CA MET A 133 1.35 -36.82 -26.06
C MET A 133 1.70 -36.05 -24.78
N LYS A 134 1.22 -34.79 -24.68
CA LYS A 134 1.33 -33.97 -23.46
C LYS A 134 0.17 -34.31 -22.51
N VAL A 135 0.49 -34.97 -21.40
CA VAL A 135 -0.46 -35.19 -20.31
C VAL A 135 -0.24 -34.10 -19.26
N ARG A 136 -1.31 -33.39 -18.89
CA ARG A 136 -1.27 -32.29 -17.93
C ARG A 136 -1.87 -32.79 -16.62
N SER A 137 -1.04 -32.92 -15.58
CA SER A 137 -1.53 -33.29 -14.24
C SER A 137 -1.60 -32.04 -13.37
N THR A 138 -2.79 -31.77 -12.84
CA THR A 138 -3.05 -30.69 -11.89
C THR A 138 -2.89 -31.27 -10.48
N LEU A 139 -1.80 -30.95 -9.80
CA LEU A 139 -1.64 -31.34 -8.40
C LEU A 139 -2.29 -30.28 -7.51
N TYR A 140 -3.29 -30.67 -6.74
CA TYR A 140 -3.81 -29.86 -5.64
C TYR A 140 -3.07 -30.29 -4.37
N SER A 141 -2.24 -29.42 -3.81
CA SER A 141 -1.65 -29.66 -2.50
C SER A 141 -2.75 -29.50 -1.45
N ALA A 142 -3.30 -30.60 -0.97
CA ALA A 142 -4.13 -30.58 0.23
C ALA A 142 -3.21 -30.33 1.43
N SER A 143 -3.34 -29.15 2.05
CA SER A 143 -2.72 -28.86 3.35
C SER A 143 -3.33 -29.77 4.44
N PRO A 144 -2.55 -30.29 5.40
CA PRO A 144 -3.08 -30.96 6.59
C PRO A 144 -3.80 -30.01 7.54
#